data_AF-A0A1A7Z5Q4-F1
#
_entry.id   AF-A0A1A7Z5Q4-F1
#
_cell.length_a   1.000
_cell.length_b   1.000
_cell.length_c   1.000
_cell.angle_alpha   90.00
_cell.angle_beta   90.00
_cell.angle_gamma   90.00
#
_symmetry.space_group_name_H-M   'P 1'
#
loop_
_entity.id
_entity.type
_entity.pdbx_description
1 polymer ?
#
loop_
_entity_poly.entity_id
_entity_poly.type
_entity_poly.pdbx_seq_one_letter_code
_entity_poly.pdbx_strand_id
1 'polypeptide(L)'
;TSSSHHVVSVALTCSWLLMLFQAAFGQKPAKLPLISQKPFIAAWNAPLDMCTIKYNITTNLDRLFHIQGSPRADWTGQNVTIFYANRLGFYPHYTPQGSSIHGGLPQNCSLDLHLLKAYQDIVHFIPSEDFRGLAVIDWEFWRPQWDRNWHKKDVYRRKSKELTMKAYINVTATQVEALARRRFEKSSKVFMQRTIQLGTHLRPNALWGFYLYPDCHNYNLHEKNYTGLCPLLERMRNDELLWLWNSSTALFPSVAIRK
;
A
#
# COMPACT_ATOMS: atom_id res chain seq x y z
N THR A 1 53.96 47.74 -5.17
CA THR A 1 53.79 46.64 -6.15
C THR A 1 53.42 45.36 -5.41
N SER A 2 52.21 44.86 -5.61
CA SER A 2 51.80 43.44 -5.50
C SER A 2 50.29 43.39 -5.23
N SER A 3 49.48 43.33 -6.31
CA SER A 3 48.07 42.94 -6.18
C SER A 3 47.99 41.42 -6.23
N SER A 4 47.62 40.83 -5.10
CA SER A 4 47.39 39.39 -4.96
C SER A 4 46.04 39.02 -5.58
N HIS A 5 46.06 38.50 -6.81
CA HIS A 5 44.86 37.92 -7.42
C HIS A 5 44.59 36.55 -6.80
N HIS A 6 43.51 36.44 -6.03
CA HIS A 6 42.96 35.16 -5.60
C HIS A 6 42.32 34.45 -6.80
N VAL A 7 43.08 33.56 -7.43
CA VAL A 7 42.53 32.61 -8.40
C VAL A 7 41.84 31.50 -7.61
N VAL A 8 40.54 31.68 -7.37
CA VAL A 8 39.69 30.58 -6.87
C VAL A 8 39.62 29.54 -7.98
N SER A 9 40.13 28.34 -7.71
CA SER A 9 40.17 27.23 -8.66
C SER A 9 38.76 26.86 -9.14
N VAL A 10 38.51 27.02 -10.44
CA VAL A 10 37.26 26.66 -11.14
C VAL A 10 36.84 25.20 -10.89
N ALA A 11 37.78 24.32 -10.51
CA ALA A 11 37.49 22.92 -10.17
C ALA A 11 36.66 22.76 -8.89
N LEU A 12 36.84 23.66 -7.91
CA LEU A 12 36.08 23.62 -6.66
C LEU A 12 34.62 24.03 -6.89
N THR A 13 34.34 25.01 -7.76
CA THR A 13 32.95 25.43 -8.02
C THR A 13 32.16 24.38 -8.81
N CYS A 14 32.78 23.71 -9.79
CA CYS A 14 32.14 22.59 -10.51
C CYS A 14 31.82 21.38 -9.61
N SER A 15 32.69 21.07 -8.64
CA SER A 15 32.50 19.93 -7.73
C SER A 15 31.33 20.14 -6.75
N TRP A 16 31.10 21.37 -6.33
CA TRP A 16 29.98 21.73 -5.46
C TRP A 16 28.65 21.77 -6.22
N LEU A 17 28.66 22.22 -7.48
CA LEU A 17 27.50 22.12 -8.37
C LEU A 17 27.09 20.67 -8.65
N LEU A 18 28.04 19.75 -8.86
CA LEU A 18 27.77 18.32 -9.01
C LEU A 18 27.17 17.68 -7.74
N MET A 19 27.66 18.06 -6.55
CA MET A 19 27.12 17.60 -5.26
C MET A 19 25.70 18.13 -4.98
N LEU A 20 25.42 19.39 -5.32
CA LEU A 20 24.09 19.99 -5.22
C LEU A 20 23.09 19.36 -6.21
N PHE A 21 23.56 19.02 -7.43
CA PHE A 21 22.74 18.30 -8.40
C PHE A 21 22.38 16.88 -7.93
N GLN A 22 23.30 16.14 -7.31
CA GLN A 22 22.99 14.80 -6.78
C GLN A 22 22.01 14.84 -5.60
N ALA A 23 22.08 15.86 -4.74
CA ALA A 23 21.13 16.03 -3.63
C ALA A 23 19.70 16.35 -4.11
N ALA A 24 19.56 17.12 -5.20
CA ALA A 24 18.26 17.46 -5.79
C ALA A 24 17.57 16.29 -6.51
N PHE A 25 18.33 15.30 -7.02
CA PHE A 25 17.80 14.14 -7.74
C PHE A 25 17.19 13.05 -6.83
N GLY A 26 17.40 13.12 -5.51
CA GLY A 26 16.91 12.12 -4.55
C GLY A 26 15.49 12.36 -4.03
N GLN A 27 14.92 13.54 -4.23
CA GLN A 27 13.61 13.91 -3.66
C GLN A 27 12.55 14.04 -4.75
N LYS A 28 11.44 13.31 -4.61
CA LYS A 28 10.26 13.51 -5.48
C LYS A 28 9.76 14.95 -5.28
N PRO A 29 9.42 15.68 -6.36
CA PRO A 29 8.88 17.03 -6.22
C PRO A 29 7.60 17.00 -5.38
N ALA A 30 7.43 18.01 -4.52
CA ALA A 30 6.23 18.14 -3.71
C ALA A 30 4.99 18.23 -4.62
N LYS A 31 3.97 17.41 -4.35
CA LYS A 31 2.69 17.51 -5.04
C LYS A 31 1.89 18.70 -4.50
N LEU A 32 1.09 19.30 -5.37
CA LEU A 32 0.10 20.29 -4.94
C LEU A 32 -0.89 19.65 -3.95
N PRO A 33 -1.42 20.43 -2.99
CA PRO A 33 -2.45 19.95 -2.10
C PRO A 33 -3.67 19.39 -2.85
N LEU A 34 -4.28 18.33 -2.31
CA LEU A 34 -5.50 17.72 -2.88
C LEU A 34 -6.64 18.75 -3.00
N ILE A 35 -6.76 19.61 -1.97
CA ILE A 35 -7.71 20.72 -1.92
C ILE A 35 -6.90 22.01 -1.90
N SER A 36 -7.25 22.94 -2.79
CA SER A 36 -6.56 24.23 -2.91
C SER A 36 -6.44 24.92 -1.56
N GLN A 37 -5.23 25.42 -1.25
CA GLN A 37 -4.91 26.14 -0.01
C GLN A 37 -5.09 25.32 1.29
N LYS A 38 -5.24 23.99 1.21
CA LYS A 38 -5.37 23.10 2.38
C LYS A 38 -4.21 22.11 2.45
N PRO A 39 -3.07 22.45 3.08
CA PRO A 39 -1.91 21.56 3.19
C PRO A 39 -2.18 20.33 4.08
N PHE A 40 -3.14 20.45 5.00
CA PHE A 40 -3.62 19.36 5.84
C PHE A 40 -5.12 19.16 5.59
N ILE A 41 -5.53 17.90 5.44
CA ILE A 41 -6.93 17.52 5.27
C ILE A 41 -7.31 16.49 6.33
N ALA A 42 -8.52 16.62 6.84
CA ALA A 42 -9.17 15.63 7.68
C ALA A 42 -10.24 14.92 6.85
N ALA A 43 -10.26 13.59 6.90
CA ALA A 43 -11.17 12.74 6.14
C ALA A 43 -12.06 11.93 7.08
N TRP A 44 -13.36 11.90 6.82
CA TRP A 44 -14.29 11.03 7.54
C TRP A 44 -14.56 9.76 6.73
N ASN A 45 -14.36 8.58 7.32
CA ASN A 45 -14.67 7.31 6.67
C ASN A 45 -15.34 6.33 7.65
N ALA A 46 -16.40 6.78 8.31
CA ALA A 46 -17.24 5.97 9.17
C ALA A 46 -18.70 6.03 8.69
N PRO A 47 -19.50 4.97 8.87
CA PRO A 47 -20.81 4.82 8.23
C PRO A 47 -21.90 5.67 8.92
N LEU A 48 -21.77 7.00 8.84
CA LEU A 48 -22.77 7.92 9.40
C LEU A 48 -24.14 7.74 8.73
N ASP A 49 -24.15 7.36 7.46
CA ASP A 49 -25.34 7.00 6.70
C ASP A 49 -26.18 5.92 7.40
N MET A 50 -25.55 4.93 8.06
CA MET A 50 -26.27 3.95 8.87
C MET A 50 -26.94 4.57 10.10
N CYS A 51 -26.29 5.55 10.74
CA CYS A 51 -26.87 6.25 11.87
C CYS A 51 -28.10 7.05 11.44
N THR A 52 -28.05 7.69 10.28
CA THR A 52 -29.18 8.40 9.70
C THR A 52 -30.32 7.45 9.35
N ILE A 53 -30.05 6.36 8.63
CA ILE A 53 -31.08 5.39 8.22
C ILE A 53 -31.76 4.72 9.42
N LYS A 54 -30.98 4.32 10.43
CA LYS A 54 -31.49 3.49 11.53
C LYS A 54 -32.04 4.29 12.70
N TYR A 55 -31.49 5.48 12.95
CA TYR A 55 -31.78 6.25 14.16
C TYR A 55 -32.19 7.69 13.89
N ASN A 56 -32.29 8.11 12.62
CA ASN A 56 -32.55 9.50 12.22
C ASN A 56 -31.53 10.50 12.84
N ILE A 57 -30.31 10.02 13.11
CA ILE A 57 -29.22 10.86 13.63
C ILE A 57 -28.46 11.43 12.42
N THR A 58 -28.39 12.75 12.35
CA THR A 58 -27.61 13.48 11.35
C THR A 58 -26.60 14.39 12.04
N THR A 59 -25.49 14.66 11.35
CA THR A 59 -24.49 15.66 11.77
C THR A 59 -23.93 16.34 10.54
N ASN A 60 -23.47 17.58 10.70
CA ASN A 60 -22.88 18.35 9.60
C ASN A 60 -21.39 18.04 9.51
N LEU A 61 -21.04 16.97 8.79
CA LEU A 61 -19.64 16.54 8.59
C LEU A 61 -18.83 17.55 7.78
N ASP A 62 -19.44 18.30 6.87
CA ASP A 62 -18.75 19.27 6.01
C ASP A 62 -18.11 20.41 6.82
N ARG A 63 -18.57 20.67 8.05
CA ARG A 63 -17.94 21.63 8.97
C ARG A 63 -16.70 21.08 9.68
N LEU A 64 -16.55 19.76 9.76
CA LEU A 64 -15.51 19.09 10.55
C LEU A 64 -14.44 18.44 9.67
N PHE A 65 -14.84 17.94 8.50
CA PHE A 65 -13.99 17.18 7.58
C PHE A 65 -14.00 17.80 6.19
N HIS A 66 -12.87 17.69 5.51
CA HIS A 66 -12.69 18.24 4.17
C HIS A 66 -13.19 17.29 3.08
N ILE A 67 -13.14 15.98 3.37
CA ILE A 67 -13.64 14.92 2.50
C ILE A 67 -14.30 13.84 3.34
N GLN A 68 -15.27 13.16 2.74
CA GLN A 68 -16.04 12.13 3.42
C GLN A 68 -16.24 10.89 2.53
N GLY A 69 -16.42 9.76 3.19
CA GLY A 69 -16.77 8.48 2.61
C GLY A 69 -17.49 7.62 3.64
N SER A 70 -17.87 6.42 3.20
CA SER A 70 -18.53 5.41 4.00
C SER A 70 -17.94 4.06 3.61
N PRO A 71 -17.56 3.21 4.58
CA PRO A 71 -16.97 1.92 4.28
C PRO A 71 -17.98 0.91 3.71
N ARG A 72 -19.27 1.25 3.59
CA ARG A 72 -20.31 0.31 3.11
C ARG A 72 -20.10 -0.12 1.66
N ALA A 73 -20.60 -1.30 1.34
CA ALA A 73 -20.43 -1.93 0.02
C ALA A 73 -21.35 -1.35 -1.06
N ASP A 74 -22.43 -0.68 -0.70
CA ASP A 74 -23.42 -0.10 -1.60
C ASP A 74 -23.21 1.40 -1.85
N TRP A 75 -22.22 2.00 -1.20
CA TRP A 75 -21.91 3.42 -1.37
C TRP A 75 -20.79 3.61 -2.38
N THR A 76 -21.06 4.41 -3.42
CA THR A 76 -20.17 4.67 -4.54
C THR A 76 -20.05 6.18 -4.78
N GLY A 77 -19.05 6.62 -5.56
CA GLY A 77 -18.90 8.03 -5.93
C GLY A 77 -18.50 8.96 -4.78
N GLN A 78 -17.81 8.43 -3.77
CA GLN A 78 -17.40 9.18 -2.58
C GLN A 78 -15.96 9.68 -2.68
N ASN A 79 -15.63 10.77 -1.98
CA ASN A 79 -14.27 11.32 -1.91
C ASN A 79 -13.26 10.38 -1.24
N VAL A 80 -13.73 9.48 -0.37
CA VAL A 80 -12.91 8.42 0.23
C VAL A 80 -13.53 7.08 -0.14
N THR A 81 -12.84 6.30 -0.96
CA THR A 81 -13.23 4.94 -1.33
C THR A 81 -12.24 3.96 -0.75
N ILE A 82 -12.72 3.04 0.09
CA ILE A 82 -11.93 1.92 0.62
C ILE A 82 -12.36 0.62 -0.05
N PHE A 83 -11.39 -0.09 -0.62
CA PHE A 83 -11.57 -1.38 -1.26
C PHE A 83 -11.18 -2.49 -0.30
N TYR A 84 -12.15 -3.08 0.38
CA TYR A 84 -11.93 -4.30 1.16
C TYR A 84 -11.58 -5.50 0.26
N ALA A 85 -11.08 -6.58 0.87
CA ALA A 85 -10.68 -7.82 0.20
C ALA A 85 -11.68 -8.38 -0.82
N ASN A 86 -12.98 -8.18 -0.63
CA ASN A 86 -14.05 -8.65 -1.52
C ASN A 86 -14.59 -7.58 -2.49
N ARG A 87 -13.93 -6.42 -2.59
CA ARG A 87 -14.41 -5.27 -3.36
C ARG A 87 -13.47 -4.80 -4.47
N LEU A 88 -12.35 -5.49 -4.69
CA LEU A 88 -11.40 -5.13 -5.74
C LEU A 88 -10.75 -6.36 -6.34
N GLY A 89 -11.30 -6.82 -7.46
CA GLY A 89 -10.81 -7.99 -8.17
C GLY A 89 -10.96 -9.28 -7.39
N PHE A 90 -10.36 -10.35 -7.93
CA PHE A 90 -10.30 -11.64 -7.27
C PHE A 90 -9.08 -11.75 -6.35
N TYR A 91 -9.09 -11.04 -5.22
CA TYR A 91 -8.00 -11.08 -4.24
C TYR A 91 -7.87 -12.46 -3.57
N PRO A 92 -6.78 -13.23 -3.83
CA PRO A 92 -6.67 -14.60 -3.36
C PRO A 92 -6.34 -14.65 -1.87
N HIS A 93 -7.09 -15.43 -1.10
CA HIS A 93 -6.86 -15.57 0.34
C HIS A 93 -7.43 -16.87 0.91
N TYR A 94 -7.10 -17.18 2.16
CA TYR A 94 -7.71 -18.27 2.90
C TYR A 94 -8.72 -17.75 3.92
N THR A 95 -9.88 -18.41 4.03
CA THR A 95 -10.85 -18.14 5.10
C THR A 95 -10.28 -18.60 6.46
N PRO A 96 -10.85 -18.15 7.60
CA PRO A 96 -10.46 -18.66 8.91
C PRO A 96 -10.57 -20.19 9.05
N GLN A 97 -11.48 -20.83 8.29
CA GLN A 97 -11.68 -22.27 8.22
C GLN A 97 -10.65 -22.98 7.32
N GLY A 98 -9.78 -22.23 6.64
CA GLY A 98 -8.72 -22.76 5.78
C GLY A 98 -9.15 -23.00 4.33
N SER A 99 -10.37 -22.61 3.94
CA SER A 99 -10.84 -22.72 2.55
C SER A 99 -10.15 -21.70 1.65
N SER A 100 -9.73 -22.12 0.46
CA SER A 100 -9.11 -21.21 -0.52
C SER A 100 -10.16 -20.39 -1.26
N ILE A 101 -10.01 -19.07 -1.25
CA ILE A 101 -10.77 -18.13 -2.08
C ILE A 101 -9.87 -17.67 -3.22
N HIS A 102 -10.38 -17.73 -4.45
CA HIS A 102 -9.65 -17.40 -5.70
C HIS A 102 -8.27 -18.08 -5.82
N GLY A 103 -8.17 -19.33 -5.38
CA GLY A 103 -6.91 -20.10 -5.40
C GLY A 103 -6.03 -19.92 -4.16
N GLY A 104 -6.39 -19.01 -3.24
CA GLY A 104 -5.78 -18.83 -1.92
C GLY A 104 -4.40 -18.18 -1.90
N LEU A 105 -3.64 -18.27 -2.99
CA LEU A 105 -2.29 -17.74 -3.14
C LEU A 105 -2.17 -16.90 -4.42
N PRO A 106 -1.37 -15.82 -4.43
CA PRO A 106 -1.11 -15.02 -5.63
C PRO A 106 -0.57 -15.84 -6.80
N GLN A 107 0.34 -16.78 -6.54
CA GLN A 107 0.92 -17.67 -7.57
C GLN A 107 -0.04 -18.78 -8.05
N ASN A 108 -1.24 -18.87 -7.48
CA ASN A 108 -2.25 -19.88 -7.81
C ASN A 108 -3.58 -19.23 -8.27
N CYS A 109 -3.55 -17.94 -8.60
CA CYS A 109 -4.69 -17.15 -9.05
C CYS A 109 -4.42 -16.62 -10.46
N SER A 110 -5.45 -16.50 -11.30
CA SER A 110 -5.32 -15.85 -12.60
C SER A 110 -5.27 -14.34 -12.43
N LEU A 111 -4.11 -13.75 -12.73
CA LEU A 111 -3.92 -12.30 -12.68
C LEU A 111 -4.83 -11.58 -13.68
N ASP A 112 -5.02 -12.12 -14.88
CA ASP A 112 -5.83 -11.46 -15.92
C ASP A 112 -7.31 -11.40 -15.51
N LEU A 113 -7.85 -12.49 -14.96
CA LEU A 113 -9.23 -12.49 -14.43
C LEU A 113 -9.36 -11.56 -13.23
N HIS A 114 -8.35 -11.49 -12.37
CA HIS A 114 -8.32 -10.53 -11.27
C HIS A 114 -8.36 -9.09 -11.79
N LEU A 115 -7.53 -8.73 -12.77
CA LEU A 115 -7.46 -7.38 -13.31
C LEU A 115 -8.74 -6.99 -14.08
N LEU A 116 -9.35 -7.93 -14.81
CA LEU A 116 -10.65 -7.69 -15.45
C LEU A 116 -11.73 -7.39 -14.42
N LYS A 117 -11.80 -8.15 -13.33
CA LYS A 117 -12.75 -7.89 -12.25
C LYS A 117 -12.42 -6.58 -11.52
N ALA A 118 -11.15 -6.31 -11.25
CA ALA A 118 -10.71 -5.06 -10.63
C ALA A 118 -11.08 -3.83 -11.48
N TYR A 119 -10.98 -3.91 -12.81
CA TYR A 119 -11.45 -2.86 -13.71
C TYR A 119 -12.93 -2.54 -13.48
N GLN A 120 -13.78 -3.57 -13.45
CA GLN A 120 -15.22 -3.41 -13.22
C GLN A 120 -15.51 -2.80 -11.85
N ASP A 121 -14.80 -3.27 -10.82
CA ASP A 121 -14.97 -2.78 -9.45
C ASP A 121 -14.54 -1.32 -9.32
N ILE A 122 -13.41 -0.91 -9.93
CA ILE A 122 -12.95 0.48 -9.91
C ILE A 122 -13.96 1.40 -10.58
N VAL A 123 -14.48 1.00 -11.75
CA VAL A 123 -15.51 1.77 -12.48
C VAL A 123 -16.79 1.88 -11.66
N HIS A 124 -17.17 0.82 -10.95
CA HIS A 124 -18.37 0.83 -10.11
C HIS A 124 -18.23 1.74 -8.88
N PHE A 125 -17.17 1.58 -8.09
CA PHE A 125 -17.01 2.32 -6.83
C PHE A 125 -16.58 3.78 -7.04
N ILE A 126 -15.79 4.05 -8.10
CA ILE A 126 -15.30 5.38 -8.44
C ILE A 126 -15.76 5.71 -9.87
N PRO A 127 -17.04 6.08 -10.08
CA PRO A 127 -17.59 6.30 -11.43
C PRO A 127 -16.95 7.48 -12.18
N SER A 128 -16.58 8.55 -11.47
CA SER A 128 -15.93 9.72 -12.08
C SER A 128 -14.49 9.42 -12.47
N GLU A 129 -14.13 9.62 -13.74
CA GLU A 129 -12.76 9.42 -14.24
C GLU A 129 -11.79 10.51 -13.76
N ASP A 130 -12.32 11.72 -13.52
CA ASP A 130 -11.59 12.88 -13.00
C ASP A 130 -11.49 12.89 -11.47
N PHE A 131 -11.82 11.78 -10.81
CA PHE A 131 -11.87 11.64 -9.35
C PHE A 131 -10.61 12.14 -8.63
N ARG A 132 -10.80 13.05 -7.68
CA ARG A 132 -9.75 13.66 -6.82
C ARG A 132 -10.02 13.34 -5.35
N GLY A 133 -9.88 12.07 -5.00
CA GLY A 133 -10.09 11.60 -3.63
C GLY A 133 -9.09 10.53 -3.22
N LEU A 134 -9.37 9.88 -2.09
CA LEU A 134 -8.55 8.80 -1.56
C LEU A 134 -9.09 7.47 -2.07
N ALA A 135 -8.22 6.65 -2.66
CA ALA A 135 -8.52 5.29 -3.12
C ALA A 135 -7.64 4.31 -2.34
N VAL A 136 -8.20 3.76 -1.26
CA VAL A 136 -7.47 2.96 -0.28
C VAL A 136 -7.71 1.48 -0.54
N ILE A 137 -6.66 0.71 -0.84
CA ILE A 137 -6.76 -0.75 -1.00
C ILE A 137 -6.48 -1.41 0.35
N ASP A 138 -7.50 -2.05 0.91
CA ASP A 138 -7.44 -2.69 2.23
C ASP A 138 -7.32 -4.21 2.10
N TRP A 139 -6.10 -4.64 1.78
CA TRP A 139 -5.73 -6.04 1.58
C TRP A 139 -4.85 -6.54 2.71
N GLU A 140 -5.50 -7.09 3.74
CA GLU A 140 -4.79 -7.47 4.96
C GLU A 140 -4.37 -8.93 5.02
N PHE A 141 -4.94 -9.81 4.19
CA PHE A 141 -4.81 -11.26 4.37
C PHE A 141 -3.37 -11.78 4.36
N TRP A 142 -2.54 -11.38 3.39
CA TRP A 142 -1.11 -11.70 3.32
C TRP A 142 -0.24 -10.45 3.21
N ARG A 143 1.09 -10.62 3.31
CA ARG A 143 2.10 -9.59 3.04
C ARG A 143 2.93 -10.00 1.83
N PRO A 144 3.40 -9.09 0.97
CA PRO A 144 4.16 -9.45 -0.22
C PRO A 144 5.54 -10.04 0.13
N GLN A 145 6.08 -9.76 1.32
CA GLN A 145 7.32 -10.32 1.83
C GLN A 145 7.05 -11.61 2.61
N TRP A 146 7.75 -12.68 2.27
CA TRP A 146 7.58 -14.01 2.86
C TRP A 146 7.69 -13.98 4.38
N ASP A 147 8.72 -13.31 4.90
CA ASP A 147 9.02 -13.31 6.35
C ASP A 147 8.00 -12.54 7.19
N ARG A 148 7.18 -11.67 6.57
CA ARG A 148 6.09 -10.96 7.24
C ARG A 148 4.78 -11.77 7.31
N ASN A 149 4.76 -12.98 6.76
CA ASN A 149 3.61 -13.89 6.83
C ASN A 149 3.72 -14.85 8.01
N TRP A 150 3.80 -14.31 9.22
CA TRP A 150 3.86 -15.05 10.49
C TRP A 150 2.48 -15.21 11.17
N HIS A 151 2.44 -15.95 12.28
CA HIS A 151 1.23 -16.21 13.06
C HIS A 151 0.06 -16.71 12.20
N LYS A 152 -1.09 -16.04 12.22
CA LYS A 152 -2.28 -16.38 11.42
C LYS A 152 -2.00 -16.36 9.90
N LYS A 153 -0.94 -15.68 9.45
CA LYS A 153 -0.53 -15.62 8.04
C LYS A 153 0.42 -16.75 7.64
N ASP A 154 0.86 -17.59 8.56
CA ASP A 154 1.75 -18.71 8.23
C ASP A 154 1.14 -19.70 7.23
N VAL A 155 -0.20 -19.75 7.16
CA VAL A 155 -0.94 -20.51 6.15
C VAL A 155 -0.45 -20.23 4.72
N TYR A 156 -0.07 -18.98 4.41
CA TYR A 156 0.43 -18.62 3.07
C TYR A 156 1.80 -19.25 2.79
N ARG A 157 2.68 -19.32 3.80
CA ARG A 157 3.98 -20.01 3.67
C ARG A 157 3.79 -21.51 3.52
N ARG A 158 2.97 -22.12 4.39
CA ARG A 158 2.67 -23.56 4.35
C ARG A 158 2.04 -23.97 3.02
N LYS A 159 0.99 -23.27 2.58
CA LYS A 159 0.30 -23.59 1.33
C LYS A 159 1.16 -23.36 0.09
N SER A 160 2.05 -22.37 0.11
CA SER A 160 3.05 -22.18 -0.96
C SER A 160 4.03 -23.36 -1.05
N LYS A 161 4.45 -23.90 0.10
CA LYS A 161 5.30 -25.11 0.16
C LYS A 161 4.54 -26.34 -0.34
N GLU A 162 3.31 -26.56 0.11
CA GLU A 162 2.44 -27.65 -0.36
C GLU A 162 2.25 -27.61 -1.89
N LEU A 163 1.97 -26.43 -2.45
CA LEU A 163 1.84 -26.23 -3.89
C LEU A 163 3.14 -26.56 -4.64
N THR A 164 4.29 -26.21 -4.06
CA THR A 164 5.60 -26.48 -4.63
C THR A 164 5.93 -27.97 -4.60
N MET A 165 5.66 -28.67 -3.49
CA MET A 165 5.87 -30.12 -3.37
C MET A 165 5.02 -30.92 -4.37
N LYS A 166 3.82 -30.45 -4.69
CA LYS A 166 2.96 -31.08 -5.70
C LYS A 166 3.47 -30.88 -7.13
N ALA A 167 4.21 -29.79 -7.38
CA ALA A 167 4.65 -29.41 -8.72
C ALA A 167 6.02 -29.99 -9.10
N TYR A 168 6.82 -30.44 -8.14
CA TYR A 168 8.20 -30.90 -8.38
C TYR A 168 8.47 -32.23 -7.68
N ILE A 169 9.11 -33.16 -8.39
CA ILE A 169 9.54 -34.47 -7.88
C ILE A 169 11.01 -34.36 -7.42
N ASN A 170 11.40 -35.12 -6.39
CA ASN A 170 12.79 -35.22 -5.88
C ASN A 170 13.42 -33.89 -5.39
N VAL A 171 12.61 -32.98 -4.84
CA VAL A 171 13.09 -31.74 -4.23
C VAL A 171 13.31 -31.90 -2.73
N THR A 172 14.41 -31.34 -2.21
CA THR A 172 14.67 -31.30 -0.76
C THR A 172 13.80 -30.26 -0.07
N ALA A 173 13.66 -30.35 1.25
CA ALA A 173 12.90 -29.38 2.04
C ALA A 173 13.42 -27.94 1.85
N THR A 174 14.74 -27.75 1.79
CA THR A 174 15.37 -26.43 1.56
C THR A 174 15.05 -25.89 0.17
N GLN A 175 15.06 -26.76 -0.86
CA GLN A 175 14.68 -26.36 -2.22
C GLN A 175 13.20 -25.99 -2.30
N VAL A 176 12.32 -26.75 -1.64
CA VAL A 176 10.89 -26.42 -1.55
C VAL A 176 10.68 -25.05 -0.93
N GLU A 177 11.35 -24.74 0.17
CA GLU A 177 11.20 -23.43 0.81
C GLU A 177 11.70 -22.30 -0.10
N ALA A 178 12.89 -22.43 -0.68
CA ALA A 178 13.45 -21.42 -1.57
C ALA A 178 12.56 -21.16 -2.80
N LEU A 179 12.04 -22.21 -3.42
CA LEU A 179 11.13 -22.11 -4.57
C LEU A 179 9.77 -21.52 -4.19
N ALA A 180 9.19 -21.96 -3.06
CA ALA A 180 7.92 -21.44 -2.56
C ALA A 180 8.02 -19.95 -2.23
N ARG A 181 9.08 -19.53 -1.54
CA ARG A 181 9.38 -18.13 -1.24
C ARG A 181 9.47 -17.30 -2.51
N ARG A 182 10.34 -17.70 -3.44
CA ARG A 182 10.56 -16.98 -4.70
C ARG A 182 9.28 -16.82 -5.51
N ARG A 183 8.46 -17.88 -5.62
CA ARG A 183 7.20 -17.85 -6.37
C ARG A 183 6.15 -16.99 -5.69
N PHE A 184 6.01 -17.09 -4.37
CA PHE A 184 5.08 -16.29 -3.59
C PHE A 184 5.42 -14.80 -3.72
N GLU A 185 6.63 -14.38 -3.38
CA GLU A 185 7.00 -12.96 -3.38
C GLU A 185 6.93 -12.34 -4.78
N LYS A 186 7.39 -13.07 -5.82
CA LYS A 186 7.25 -12.62 -7.21
C LYS A 186 5.79 -12.39 -7.58
N SER A 187 4.92 -13.34 -7.26
CA SER A 187 3.51 -13.27 -7.64
C SER A 187 2.76 -12.23 -6.82
N SER A 188 3.01 -12.14 -5.51
CA SER A 188 2.46 -11.11 -4.62
C SER A 188 2.82 -9.70 -5.07
N LYS A 189 4.10 -9.47 -5.43
CA LYS A 189 4.56 -8.20 -6.02
C LYS A 189 3.78 -7.86 -7.28
N VAL A 190 3.74 -8.78 -8.25
CA VAL A 190 3.06 -8.55 -9.52
C VAL A 190 1.57 -8.29 -9.29
N PHE A 191 0.91 -9.05 -8.43
CA PHE A 191 -0.50 -8.88 -8.10
C PHE A 191 -0.78 -7.46 -7.59
N MET A 192 -0.15 -7.07 -6.48
CA MET A 192 -0.35 -5.74 -5.89
C MET A 192 0.03 -4.62 -6.85
N GLN A 193 1.16 -4.75 -7.55
CA GLN A 193 1.67 -3.73 -8.45
C GLN A 193 0.76 -3.52 -9.65
N ARG A 194 0.26 -4.58 -10.28
CA ARG A 194 -0.61 -4.48 -11.45
C ARG A 194 -1.99 -3.94 -11.08
N THR A 195 -2.52 -4.29 -9.91
CA THR A 195 -3.80 -3.75 -9.43
C THR A 195 -3.73 -2.24 -9.19
N ILE A 196 -2.70 -1.74 -8.49
CA ILE A 196 -2.57 -0.29 -8.25
C ILE A 196 -2.22 0.49 -9.52
N GLN A 197 -1.47 -0.11 -10.45
CA GLN A 197 -1.24 0.45 -11.78
C GLN A 197 -2.52 0.58 -12.58
N LEU A 198 -3.42 -0.41 -12.51
CA LEU A 198 -4.74 -0.32 -13.14
C LEU A 198 -5.56 0.81 -12.51
N GLY A 199 -5.61 0.90 -11.18
CA GLY A 199 -6.29 1.99 -10.47
C GLY A 199 -5.79 3.38 -10.88
N THR A 200 -4.47 3.57 -10.87
CA THR A 200 -3.84 4.85 -11.27
C THR A 200 -4.01 5.15 -12.75
N HIS A 201 -4.10 4.14 -13.62
CA HIS A 201 -4.40 4.35 -15.04
C HIS A 201 -5.85 4.82 -15.25
N LEU A 202 -6.81 4.17 -14.57
CA LEU A 202 -8.23 4.50 -14.69
C LEU A 202 -8.60 5.80 -13.99
N ARG A 203 -7.95 6.11 -12.86
CA ARG A 203 -8.22 7.29 -12.01
C ARG A 203 -6.90 8.00 -11.70
N PRO A 204 -6.30 8.70 -12.67
CA PRO A 204 -4.94 9.26 -12.55
C PRO A 204 -4.82 10.39 -11.52
N ASN A 205 -5.94 11.07 -11.21
CA ASN A 205 -5.96 12.16 -10.23
C ASN A 205 -6.27 11.70 -8.80
N ALA A 206 -6.55 10.40 -8.61
CA ALA A 206 -6.86 9.84 -7.31
C ALA A 206 -5.60 9.49 -6.52
N LEU A 207 -5.69 9.54 -5.20
CA LEU A 207 -4.64 9.16 -4.27
C LEU A 207 -4.77 7.68 -3.90
N TRP A 208 -4.18 6.83 -4.72
CA TRP A 208 -4.05 5.38 -4.56
C TRP A 208 -2.92 4.97 -3.61
N GLY A 209 -3.21 3.97 -2.78
CA GLY A 209 -2.26 3.33 -1.88
C GLY A 209 -2.89 2.16 -1.12
N PHE A 210 -2.05 1.36 -0.45
CA PHE A 210 -2.50 0.24 0.37
C PHE A 210 -2.55 0.64 1.85
N TYR A 211 -3.64 0.29 2.53
CA TYR A 211 -3.75 0.40 3.98
C TYR A 211 -2.68 -0.47 4.68
N LEU A 212 -2.16 0.00 5.81
CA LEU A 212 -1.04 -0.56 6.58
C LEU A 212 0.35 -0.41 5.95
N TYR A 213 0.51 0.30 4.84
CA TYR A 213 1.81 0.46 4.21
C TYR A 213 2.32 1.92 4.22
N PRO A 214 3.54 2.16 4.73
CA PRO A 214 4.41 1.20 5.43
C PRO A 214 3.90 0.83 6.83
N ASP A 215 4.28 -0.35 7.32
CA ASP A 215 4.13 -0.73 8.73
C ASP A 215 5.47 -0.53 9.44
N CYS A 216 5.44 0.10 10.62
CA CYS A 216 6.60 0.40 11.44
C CYS A 216 6.93 -0.74 12.41
N HIS A 217 5.94 -1.59 12.75
CA HIS A 217 6.08 -2.69 13.70
C HIS A 217 6.65 -2.29 15.08
N ASN A 218 6.48 -1.04 15.50
CA ASN A 218 6.88 -0.49 16.80
C ASN A 218 5.80 -0.72 17.89
N TYR A 219 5.23 -1.93 17.95
CA TYR A 219 4.10 -2.24 18.85
C TYR A 219 4.51 -2.58 20.30
N ASN A 220 5.80 -2.54 20.59
CA ASN A 220 6.44 -2.90 21.86
C ASN A 220 6.34 -1.79 22.93
N LEU A 221 5.14 -1.22 23.11
CA LEU A 221 4.87 -0.06 23.99
C LEU A 221 5.24 -0.28 25.46
N HIS A 222 5.33 -1.53 25.91
CA HIS A 222 5.61 -1.88 27.31
C HIS A 222 7.11 -2.09 27.62
N GLU A 223 7.99 -1.94 26.63
CA GLU A 223 9.43 -2.05 26.86
C GLU A 223 9.96 -0.81 27.59
N LYS A 224 10.85 -1.01 28.58
CA LYS A 224 11.39 0.07 29.43
C LYS A 224 12.10 1.19 28.66
N ASN A 225 12.68 0.88 27.50
CA ASN A 225 13.41 1.82 26.64
C ASN A 225 12.67 2.09 25.32
N TYR A 226 11.34 2.09 25.34
CA TYR A 226 10.54 2.32 24.14
C TYR A 226 10.75 3.73 23.59
N THR A 227 11.26 3.82 22.35
CA THR A 227 11.57 5.10 21.67
C THR A 227 10.52 5.51 20.63
N GLY A 228 9.60 4.59 20.28
CA GLY A 228 8.70 4.76 19.14
C GLY A 228 9.35 4.57 17.77
N LEU A 229 10.67 4.34 17.70
CA LEU A 229 11.36 4.08 16.43
C LEU A 229 10.96 2.73 15.84
N CYS A 230 10.82 2.68 14.52
CA CYS A 230 10.68 1.42 13.81
C CYS A 230 11.97 0.59 13.97
N PRO A 231 11.89 -0.71 14.30
CA PRO A 231 13.07 -1.57 14.37
C PRO A 231 13.89 -1.53 13.08
N LEU A 232 15.21 -1.63 13.18
CA LEU A 232 16.12 -1.55 12.04
C LEU A 232 15.76 -2.54 10.92
N LEU A 233 15.47 -3.79 11.29
CA LEU A 233 15.05 -4.83 10.35
C LEU A 233 13.76 -4.45 9.59
N GLU A 234 12.82 -3.77 10.27
CA GLU A 234 11.54 -3.39 9.67
C GLU A 234 11.68 -2.20 8.72
N ARG A 235 12.63 -1.31 8.98
CA ARG A 235 13.06 -0.29 8.02
C ARG A 235 13.68 -0.91 6.77
N MET A 236 14.63 -1.83 6.93
CA MET A 236 15.26 -2.53 5.79
C MET A 236 14.23 -3.30 4.96
N ARG A 237 13.28 -3.97 5.60
CA ARG A 237 12.15 -4.62 4.92
C ARG A 237 11.26 -3.61 4.18
N ASN A 238 11.05 -2.42 4.71
CA ASN A 238 10.32 -1.39 3.99
C ASN A 238 11.13 -0.85 2.78
N ASP A 239 12.46 -0.83 2.85
CA ASP A 239 13.30 -0.45 1.69
C ASP A 239 13.17 -1.45 0.52
N GLU A 240 13.01 -2.76 0.81
CA GLU A 240 12.74 -3.80 -0.21
C GLU A 240 11.42 -3.57 -0.98
N LEU A 241 10.49 -2.80 -0.41
CA LEU A 241 9.20 -2.47 -1.00
C LEU A 241 9.24 -1.19 -1.85
N LEU A 242 10.41 -0.72 -2.28
CA LEU A 242 10.53 0.45 -3.18
C LEU A 242 9.62 0.39 -4.41
N TRP A 243 9.38 -0.81 -4.94
CA TRP A 243 8.44 -1.03 -6.04
C TRP A 243 7.00 -0.63 -5.70
N LEU A 244 6.57 -0.82 -4.45
CA LEU A 244 5.25 -0.44 -3.96
C LEU A 244 5.17 1.08 -3.79
N TRP A 245 6.19 1.70 -3.19
CA TRP A 245 6.26 3.16 -3.02
C TRP A 245 6.26 3.91 -4.34
N ASN A 246 6.89 3.33 -5.37
CA ASN A 246 6.92 3.91 -6.71
C ASN A 246 5.62 3.68 -7.50
N SER A 247 4.83 2.68 -7.14
CA SER A 247 3.55 2.40 -7.80
C SER A 247 2.37 3.10 -7.10
N SER A 248 2.54 3.52 -5.85
CA SER A 248 1.55 4.26 -5.09
C SER A 248 1.64 5.77 -5.33
N THR A 249 0.50 6.44 -5.18
CA THR A 249 0.39 7.91 -5.24
C THR A 249 0.17 8.56 -3.88
N ALA A 250 -0.16 7.76 -2.85
CA ALA A 250 -0.23 8.12 -1.44
C ALA A 250 0.15 6.91 -0.56
N LEU A 251 0.47 7.15 0.72
CA LEU A 251 0.76 6.12 1.72
C LEU A 251 -0.30 6.16 2.81
N PHE A 252 -0.75 5.00 3.29
CA PHE A 252 -1.81 4.87 4.29
C PHE A 252 -1.35 4.02 5.48
N PRO A 253 -0.33 4.46 6.25
CA PRO A 253 0.09 3.79 7.47
C PRO A 253 -1.03 3.86 8.51
N SER A 254 -1.19 2.80 9.31
CA SER A 254 -2.11 2.81 10.45
C SER A 254 -1.38 3.24 11.71
N VAL A 255 -1.99 4.18 12.43
CA VAL A 255 -1.51 4.71 13.72
C VAL A 255 -2.49 4.37 14.85
N ALA A 256 -3.30 3.33 14.65
CA ALA A 256 -4.26 2.88 15.66
C ALA A 256 -3.52 2.41 16.93
N ILE A 257 -3.91 2.97 18.07
CA ILE A 257 -3.39 2.59 19.38
C ILE A 257 -4.11 1.31 19.81
N ARG A 258 -3.35 0.24 20.03
CA ARG A 258 -3.88 -1.02 20.59
C ARG A 258 -4.08 -0.83 22.09
N LYS A 259 -5.22 -1.32 22.59
CA LYS A 259 -5.51 -1.40 24.03
C LYS A 259 -4.72 -2.52 24.68
#